data_AF-A0A9X7DL78-F1
#
_entry.id   AF-A0A9X7DL78-F1
#
_cell.length_a   1.000
_cell.length_b   1.000
_cell.length_c   1.000
_cell.angle_alpha   90.00
_cell.angle_beta   90.00
_cell.angle_gamma   90.00
#
_symmetry.space_group_name_H-M   'P 1'
#
loop_
_entity.id
_entity.type
_entity.pdbx_description
1 polymer ?
#
loop_
_entity_poly.entity_id
_entity_poly.type
_entity_poly.pdbx_seq_one_letter_code
_entity_poly.pdbx_strand_id
1 'polypeptide(L)'
;MYNKDTIYLIGDAKTSSNNPIMQKYNAFFIGLVVDRTSHLIVDADCSATISLTSSFVKHLFEGQSMLNVDGVIDEISSRYFGSSQKALTVAFKNAHIKYKQIIES
;
A
#
# COMPACT_ATOMS: atom_id res chain seq x y z
N MET A 1 3.33 -6.74 -18.14
CA MET A 1 4.37 -5.72 -18.40
C MET A 1 3.72 -4.38 -18.15
N TYR A 2 4.29 -3.51 -17.32
CA TYR A 2 3.64 -2.24 -16.95
C TYR A 2 3.77 -1.18 -18.05
N ASN A 3 2.74 -0.33 -18.20
CA ASN A 3 2.77 0.80 -19.15
C ASN A 3 3.86 1.83 -18.75
N LYS A 4 4.41 2.58 -19.71
CA LYS A 4 5.41 3.64 -19.47
C LYS A 4 4.91 4.76 -18.56
N ASP A 5 3.59 4.97 -18.50
CA ASP A 5 2.97 5.98 -17.64
C ASP A 5 2.75 5.49 -16.20
N THR A 6 3.17 4.25 -15.90
CA THR A 6 3.16 3.73 -14.53
C THR A 6 4.42 4.12 -13.77
N ILE A 7 4.26 4.37 -12.47
CA ILE A 7 5.35 4.55 -11.53
C ILE A 7 5.26 3.53 -10.42
N TYR A 8 6.40 3.21 -9.83
CA TYR A 8 6.48 2.36 -8.65
C TYR A 8 6.81 3.20 -7.43
N LEU A 9 6.07 3.01 -6.34
CA LEU A 9 6.26 3.72 -5.09
C LEU A 9 6.14 2.80 -3.89
N ILE A 10 6.95 3.08 -2.88
CA ILE A 10 6.96 2.37 -1.60
C ILE A 10 6.27 3.22 -0.55
N GLY A 11 5.26 2.65 0.09
CA GLY A 11 4.71 3.12 1.35
C GLY A 11 5.34 2.35 2.51
N ASP A 12 5.83 3.06 3.53
CA ASP A 12 6.41 2.44 4.71
C ASP A 12 5.68 2.89 6.00
N ALA A 13 5.47 1.93 6.90
CA ALA A 13 4.97 2.19 8.24
C ALA A 13 6.10 2.00 9.26
N LYS A 14 6.81 3.08 9.56
CA LYS A 14 7.77 3.13 10.68
C LYS A 14 7.01 3.32 11.99
N THR A 15 6.99 2.30 12.85
CA THR A 15 6.38 2.40 14.19
C THR A 15 7.18 1.63 15.24
N SER A 16 7.16 2.12 16.48
CA SER A 16 7.92 1.65 17.65
C SER A 16 7.47 0.33 18.30
N SER A 17 6.71 -0.55 17.62
CA SER A 17 5.99 -1.67 18.26
C SER A 17 6.25 -3.08 17.70
N ASN A 18 6.05 -4.06 18.58
CA ASN A 18 6.56 -5.44 18.56
C ASN A 18 5.57 -6.44 17.91
N ASN A 19 5.60 -6.64 16.58
CA ASN A 19 4.78 -7.64 15.85
C ASN A 19 5.68 -8.66 15.10
N PRO A 20 5.31 -9.96 15.00
CA PRO A 20 6.11 -10.98 14.30
C PRO A 20 6.52 -10.67 12.84
N ILE A 21 5.78 -9.86 12.08
CA ILE A 21 6.25 -9.40 10.74
C ILE A 21 7.48 -8.48 10.87
N MET A 22 7.53 -7.66 11.93
CA MET A 22 8.64 -6.74 12.21
C MET A 22 9.92 -7.48 12.61
N GLN A 23 9.84 -8.65 13.26
CA GLN A 23 11.03 -9.40 13.68
C GLN A 23 11.93 -9.84 12.51
N LYS A 24 11.38 -9.88 11.28
CA LYS A 24 12.12 -10.25 10.07
C LYS A 24 12.59 -9.06 9.23
N TYR A 25 11.96 -7.87 9.36
CA TYR A 25 12.19 -6.72 8.44
C TYR A 25 12.26 -5.32 9.09
N ASN A 26 12.08 -5.17 10.42
CA ASN A 26 12.03 -3.90 11.17
C ASN A 26 10.98 -2.84 10.71
N ALA A 27 10.22 -3.09 9.65
CA ALA A 27 9.13 -2.24 9.15
C ALA A 27 8.17 -3.04 8.25
N PHE A 28 6.92 -2.58 8.16
CA PHE A 28 5.94 -3.07 7.18
C PHE A 28 5.94 -2.16 5.95
N PHE A 29 6.05 -2.75 4.76
CA PHE A 29 6.13 -2.06 3.48
C PHE A 29 5.00 -2.49 2.56
N ILE A 30 4.51 -1.55 1.76
CA ILE A 30 3.72 -1.82 0.56
C ILE A 30 4.46 -1.28 -0.67
N GLY A 31 4.43 -2.05 -1.76
CA GLY A 31 4.82 -1.58 -3.07
C GLY A 31 3.58 -1.38 -3.92
N LEU A 32 3.46 -0.23 -4.58
CA LEU A 32 2.33 0.11 -5.44
C LEU A 32 2.84 0.51 -6.82
N VAL A 33 2.25 -0.08 -7.86
CA VAL A 33 2.40 0.40 -9.24
C VAL A 33 1.18 1.25 -9.55
N VAL A 34 1.39 2.50 -9.94
CA VAL A 34 0.31 3.48 -10.15
C VAL A 34 0.41 4.07 -11.53
N ASP A 35 -0.71 4.05 -12.26
CA ASP A 35 -0.84 4.77 -13.52
C ASP A 35 -1.01 6.27 -13.26
N ARG A 36 -0.10 7.10 -13.79
CA ARG A 36 -0.08 8.55 -13.52
C ARG A 36 -1.24 9.30 -14.16
N THR A 37 -1.84 8.75 -15.21
CA THR A 37 -2.91 9.40 -15.98
C THR A 37 -4.26 9.23 -15.31
N SER A 38 -4.54 8.02 -14.82
CA SER A 38 -5.80 7.65 -14.15
C SER A 38 -5.74 7.71 -12.63
N HIS A 39 -4.53 7.82 -12.06
CA HIS A 39 -4.24 7.73 -10.64
C HIS A 39 -4.61 6.39 -9.99
N LEU A 40 -4.86 5.36 -10.81
CA LEU A 40 -5.25 4.03 -10.33
C LEU A 40 -4.01 3.21 -9.98
N ILE A 41 -4.12 2.46 -8.88
CA ILE A 41 -3.17 1.42 -8.53
C ILE A 41 -3.45 0.22 -9.46
N VAL A 42 -2.45 -0.15 -10.26
CA VAL A 42 -2.56 -1.22 -11.25
C VAL A 42 -1.89 -2.52 -10.82
N ASP A 43 -1.05 -2.47 -9.77
CA ASP A 43 -0.50 -3.65 -9.10
C ASP A 43 -0.04 -3.25 -7.70
N ALA A 44 0.00 -4.22 -6.77
CA ALA A 44 0.45 -4.00 -5.41
C ALA A 44 1.06 -5.27 -4.79
N ASP A 45 1.95 -5.08 -3.82
CA ASP A 45 2.48 -6.12 -2.96
C ASP A 45 2.76 -5.57 -1.55
N CYS A 46 2.97 -6.43 -0.57
CA CYS A 46 3.39 -6.04 0.76
C CYS A 46 4.38 -7.00 1.40
N SER A 47 5.11 -6.51 2.40
CA SER A 47 6.01 -7.33 3.20
C SER A 47 5.21 -8.27 4.13
N ALA A 48 4.83 -9.44 3.61
CA ALA A 48 4.11 -10.47 4.35
C ALA A 48 4.81 -11.83 4.24
N THR A 49 4.77 -12.61 5.32
CA THR A 49 5.32 -13.97 5.34
C THR A 49 4.42 -14.98 4.61
N ILE A 50 3.11 -14.74 4.63
CA ILE A 50 2.11 -15.61 4.02
C ILE A 50 1.72 -15.02 2.67
N SER A 51 1.87 -15.81 1.60
CA SER A 51 1.54 -15.41 0.23
C SER A 51 0.05 -15.06 0.05
N LEU A 52 -0.84 -15.69 0.81
CA LEU A 52 -2.26 -15.34 0.84
C LEU A 52 -2.47 -13.90 1.33
N THR A 53 -1.67 -13.44 2.30
CA THR A 53 -1.77 -12.07 2.82
C THR A 53 -1.35 -11.06 1.77
N SER A 54 -0.21 -11.25 1.08
CA SER A 54 0.18 -10.35 0.00
C SER A 54 -0.80 -10.36 -1.16
N SER A 55 -1.31 -11.54 -1.54
CA SER A 55 -2.34 -11.68 -2.57
C SER A 55 -3.63 -10.95 -2.21
N PHE A 56 -4.08 -11.03 -0.96
CA PHE A 56 -5.29 -10.31 -0.52
C PHE A 56 -5.07 -8.80 -0.50
N VAL A 57 -3.91 -8.34 0.00
CA VAL A 57 -3.55 -6.92 -0.01
C VAL A 57 -3.47 -6.37 -1.44
N LYS A 58 -2.94 -7.16 -2.38
CA LYS A 58 -2.95 -6.83 -3.80
C LYS A 58 -4.37 -6.56 -4.31
N HIS A 59 -5.29 -7.50 -4.10
CA HIS A 59 -6.70 -7.35 -4.49
C HIS A 59 -7.42 -6.19 -3.77
N LEU A 60 -6.95 -5.79 -2.59
CA LEU A 60 -7.52 -4.67 -1.86
C LEU A 60 -7.16 -3.32 -2.50
N PHE A 61 -5.97 -3.23 -3.10
CA PHE A 61 -5.47 -1.99 -3.70
C PHE A 61 -5.70 -1.88 -5.20
N GLU A 62 -5.64 -2.98 -5.97
CA GLU A 62 -5.83 -2.93 -7.42
C GLU A 62 -7.17 -2.27 -7.79
N GLY A 63 -7.12 -1.30 -8.70
CA GLY A 63 -8.28 -0.52 -9.14
C GLY A 63 -8.66 0.64 -8.20
N GLN A 64 -8.06 0.75 -7.02
CA GLN A 64 -8.25 1.90 -6.15
C GLN A 64 -7.49 3.13 -6.67
N SER A 65 -8.03 4.32 -6.42
CA SER A 65 -7.35 5.56 -6.75
C SER A 65 -6.43 6.01 -5.62
N MET A 66 -5.20 6.40 -5.96
CA MET A 66 -4.29 7.08 -5.04
C MET A 66 -4.83 8.41 -4.52
N LEU A 67 -5.88 8.97 -5.13
CA LEU A 67 -6.53 10.20 -4.69
C LEU A 67 -7.73 9.97 -3.76
N ASN A 68 -8.25 8.73 -3.67
CA ASN A 68 -9.37 8.38 -2.80
C ASN A 68 -8.88 7.79 -1.47
N VAL A 69 -8.23 8.62 -0.66
CA VAL A 69 -7.58 8.14 0.57
C VAL A 69 -8.57 7.53 1.55
N ASP A 70 -9.70 8.19 1.79
CA ASP A 70 -10.69 7.73 2.75
C ASP A 70 -11.33 6.41 2.30
N GLY A 71 -11.69 6.28 1.02
CA GLY A 71 -12.26 5.02 0.50
C GLY A 71 -11.30 3.83 0.62
N VAL A 72 -9.99 4.04 0.39
CA VAL A 72 -9.01 2.96 0.59
C VAL A 72 -8.85 2.61 2.07
N ILE A 73 -8.89 3.58 2.98
CA ILE A 73 -8.85 3.32 4.42
C ILE A 73 -10.08 2.53 4.85
N ASP A 74 -11.26 2.85 4.32
CA ASP A 74 -12.50 2.13 4.61
C ASP A 74 -12.43 0.68 4.14
N GLU A 75 -11.92 0.42 2.93
CA GLU A 75 -11.67 -0.94 2.42
C GLU A 75 -10.70 -1.72 3.33
N ILE A 76 -9.58 -1.10 3.75
CA ILE A 76 -8.65 -1.72 4.70
C ILE A 76 -9.37 -2.06 6.02
N SER A 77 -10.14 -1.11 6.56
CA SER A 77 -10.77 -1.25 7.87
C SER A 77 -11.87 -2.32 7.89
N SER A 78 -12.59 -2.49 6.78
CA SER A 78 -13.76 -3.36 6.67
C SER A 78 -13.43 -4.77 6.16
N ARG A 79 -12.29 -4.95 5.46
CA ARG A 79 -11.96 -6.23 4.81
C ARG A 79 -10.67 -6.86 5.31
N TYR A 80 -9.74 -6.08 5.85
CA TYR A 80 -8.45 -6.59 6.31
C TYR A 80 -8.36 -6.62 7.84
N PHE A 81 -8.71 -7.74 8.47
CA PHE A 81 -8.65 -7.93 9.93
C PHE A 81 -7.33 -8.55 10.43
N GLY A 82 -6.24 -8.37 9.68
CA GLY A 82 -4.92 -8.84 10.07
C GLY A 82 -4.27 -7.95 11.13
N SER A 83 -3.30 -8.49 11.88
CA SER A 83 -2.56 -7.73 12.91
C SER A 83 -1.81 -6.51 12.36
N SER A 84 -1.57 -6.47 11.05
CA SER A 84 -0.95 -5.35 10.33
C SER A 84 -1.92 -4.30 9.82
N GLN A 85 -3.22 -4.34 10.17
CA GLN A 85 -4.22 -3.42 9.61
C GLN A 85 -3.81 -1.95 9.78
N LYS A 86 -3.42 -1.56 10.99
CA LYS A 86 -2.94 -0.20 11.27
C LYS A 86 -1.67 0.14 10.48
N ALA A 87 -0.75 -0.79 10.35
CA ALA A 87 0.49 -0.58 9.58
C ALA A 87 0.19 -0.43 8.09
N LEU A 88 -0.75 -1.19 7.54
CA LEU A 88 -1.22 -1.09 6.16
C LEU A 88 -1.83 0.28 5.88
N THR A 89 -2.69 0.78 6.77
CA THR A 89 -3.25 2.14 6.68
C THR A 89 -2.16 3.22 6.70
N VAL A 90 -1.17 3.10 7.61
CA VAL A 90 -0.08 4.08 7.71
C VAL A 90 0.81 4.06 6.46
N ALA A 91 1.17 2.86 5.98
CA ALA A 91 1.98 2.70 4.78
C ALA A 91 1.28 3.28 3.55
N PHE A 92 -0.03 3.06 3.40
CA PHE A 92 -0.82 3.65 2.32
C PHE A 92 -0.86 5.18 2.39
N LYS A 93 -1.11 5.77 3.57
CA LYS A 93 -1.06 7.23 3.75
C LYS A 93 0.30 7.82 3.38
N ASN A 94 1.39 7.13 3.76
CA ASN A 94 2.74 7.52 3.39
C ASN A 94 2.96 7.49 1.86
N ALA A 95 2.52 6.41 1.20
CA ALA A 95 2.53 6.27 -0.25
C ALA A 95 1.74 7.40 -0.95
N HIS A 96 0.56 7.74 -0.44
CA HIS A 96 -0.26 8.85 -0.95
C HIS A 96 0.48 10.19 -0.91
N ILE A 97 1.12 10.52 0.21
CA ILE A 97 1.88 11.78 0.36
C ILE A 97 3.00 11.84 -0.69
N LYS A 98 3.77 10.77 -0.86
CA LYS A 98 4.82 10.66 -1.88
C LYS A 98 4.23 10.81 -3.29
N TYR A 99 3.10 10.16 -3.56
CA TYR A 99 2.44 10.23 -4.85
C TYR A 99 2.00 11.65 -5.21
N LYS A 100 1.39 12.37 -4.26
CA LYS A 100 0.98 13.77 -4.46
C LYS A 100 2.16 14.66 -4.82
N GLN A 101 3.29 14.51 -4.14
CA GLN A 101 4.52 15.27 -4.45
C GLN A 101 5.03 15.01 -5.87
N ILE A 102 4.89 13.78 -6.38
CA ILE A 102 5.35 13.40 -7.74
C ILE A 102 4.44 13.95 -8.84
N ILE A 103 3.14 14.12 -8.57
CA ILE A 103 2.19 14.64 -9.57
C ILE A 103 2.03 16.16 -9.51
N GLU A 104 2.42 16.79 -8.40
CA GLU A 104 2.48 18.24 -8.23
C GLU A 104 3.81 18.85 -8.72
N SER A 105 4.83 18.03 -9.00
CA SER A 105 6.16 18.40 -9.54
C SER A 105 6.25 18.33 -11.06
#